data_AF-A0A942M1M3-F1
#
_entry.id   AF-A0A942M1M3-F1
#
_cell.length_a   1.000
_cell.length_b   1.000
_cell.length_c   1.000
_cell.angle_alpha   90.00
_cell.angle_beta   90.00
_cell.angle_gamma   90.00
#
_symmetry.space_group_name_H-M   'P 1'
#
loop_
_entity.id
_entity.type
_entity.pdbx_description
1 polymer ?
#
loop_
_entity_poly.entity_id
_entity_poly.type
_entity_poly.pdbx_seq_one_letter_code
_entity_poly.pdbx_strand_id
1 'polypeptide(L)'
;MKILNDSREYILQNYAEINHLIEEVNFIKNDLDKLCEKICTEIKEKDWWIRWSNDFEGPVYRWNSIFFWKKSWHFGNDSLDIIDLDVSDIGLDHLMGTTDNKPNSGIWTKRLTKLGDGEKEKFEQYFREISKQMKLDVPRSVFPNESVIGHRLPYNVDEWIKILKDGRFIDVILEQFDNLSLYIEPIDKALTMVRKIKK
;
A
#
# COMPACT_ATOMS: atom_id res chain seq x y z
N MET A 1 31.05 -35.86 -16.11
CA MET A 1 30.95 -35.14 -14.82
C MET A 1 30.70 -33.67 -15.13
N LYS A 2 29.60 -33.08 -14.62
CA LYS A 2 29.42 -31.62 -14.72
C LYS A 2 30.28 -30.99 -13.63
N ILE A 3 31.29 -30.22 -14.05
CA ILE A 3 32.10 -29.40 -13.14
C ILE A 3 31.13 -28.40 -12.49
N LEU A 4 31.11 -28.34 -11.16
CA LEU A 4 30.37 -27.32 -10.43
C LEU A 4 30.99 -25.96 -10.77
N ASN A 5 30.16 -24.94 -11.01
CA ASN A 5 30.70 -23.60 -11.17
C ASN A 5 31.04 -23.00 -9.80
N ASP A 6 31.91 -21.99 -9.80
CA ASP A 6 32.49 -21.38 -8.60
C ASP A 6 31.44 -20.97 -7.56
N SER A 7 30.30 -20.45 -7.99
CA SER A 7 29.20 -20.07 -7.08
C SER A 7 28.59 -21.26 -6.34
N ARG A 8 28.45 -22.42 -7.00
CA ARG A 8 27.90 -23.62 -6.36
C ARG A 8 28.90 -24.26 -5.42
N GLU A 9 30.18 -24.26 -5.79
CA GLU A 9 31.24 -24.74 -4.91
C GLU A 9 31.33 -23.87 -3.65
N TYR A 10 31.27 -22.53 -3.81
CA TYR A 10 31.21 -21.60 -2.68
C TYR A 10 30.03 -21.87 -1.75
N ILE A 11 28.83 -22.10 -2.30
CA ILE A 11 27.64 -22.42 -1.48
C ILE A 11 27.84 -23.71 -0.69
N LEU A 12 28.41 -24.75 -1.30
CA LEU A 12 28.65 -26.02 -0.63
C LEU A 12 29.74 -25.92 0.44
N GLN A 13 30.77 -25.10 0.21
CA GLN A 13 31.85 -24.87 1.16
C GLN A 13 31.42 -24.03 2.37
N ASN A 14 30.43 -23.15 2.22
CA ASN A 14 29.94 -22.25 3.28
C ASN A 14 28.47 -22.56 3.65
N TYR A 15 28.05 -23.81 3.48
CA TYR A 15 26.64 -24.19 3.56
C TYR A 15 26.03 -23.91 4.94
N ALA A 16 26.80 -24.11 6.01
CA ALA A 16 26.34 -23.86 7.37
C ALA A 16 26.08 -22.37 7.64
N GLU A 17 27.01 -21.50 7.24
CA GLU A 17 26.88 -20.04 7.37
C GLU A 17 25.74 -19.51 6.51
N ILE A 18 25.60 -20.02 5.28
CA ILE A 18 24.50 -19.64 4.38
C ILE A 18 23.15 -20.05 4.96
N ASN A 19 23.03 -21.26 5.51
CA ASN A 19 21.80 -21.70 6.16
C ASN A 19 21.45 -20.82 7.36
N HIS A 20 22.42 -20.49 8.21
CA HIS A 20 22.20 -19.59 9.34
C HIS A 20 21.70 -18.20 8.86
N LEU A 21 22.30 -17.65 7.81
CA LEU A 21 21.83 -16.37 7.23
C LEU A 21 20.40 -16.47 6.70
N ILE A 22 20.03 -17.57 6.05
CA ILE A 22 18.66 -17.80 5.57
C ILE A 22 17.67 -17.81 6.75
N GLU A 23 18.03 -18.47 7.86
CA GLU A 23 17.21 -18.52 9.08
C GLU A 23 17.02 -17.13 9.68
N GLU A 24 18.09 -16.33 9.81
CA GLU A 24 18.02 -14.96 10.33
C GLU A 24 17.16 -14.05 9.44
N VAL A 25 17.30 -14.14 8.12
CA VAL A 25 16.45 -13.38 7.18
C VAL A 25 14.97 -13.77 7.35
N ASN A 26 14.67 -15.07 7.49
CA ASN A 26 13.30 -15.52 7.71
C ASN A 26 12.75 -15.03 9.06
N PHE A 27 13.58 -14.97 10.09
CA PHE A 27 13.19 -14.41 11.38
C PHE A 27 12.79 -12.93 11.26
N ILE A 28 13.62 -12.13 10.57
CA ILE A 28 13.32 -10.71 10.33
C ILE A 28 12.03 -10.54 9.52
N LYS A 29 11.81 -11.37 8.49
CA LYS A 29 10.56 -11.34 7.70
C LYS A 29 9.34 -11.60 8.59
N ASN A 30 9.39 -12.60 9.46
CA ASN A 30 8.31 -12.90 10.39
C ASN A 30 8.04 -11.76 11.38
N ASP A 31 9.08 -11.10 11.88
CA ASP A 31 8.92 -9.97 12.78
C ASP A 31 8.33 -8.74 12.07
N LEU A 32 8.72 -8.50 10.81
CA LEU A 32 8.12 -7.46 9.99
C LEU A 32 6.62 -7.72 9.73
N ASP A 33 6.24 -8.97 9.45
CA ASP A 33 4.84 -9.34 9.26
C ASP A 33 4.01 -9.07 10.54
N LYS A 34 4.55 -9.36 11.73
CA LYS A 34 3.89 -8.99 13.01
C LYS A 34 3.76 -7.48 13.19
N LEU A 35 4.75 -6.69 12.74
CA LEU A 35 4.64 -5.22 12.75
C LEU A 35 3.50 -4.76 11.83
N CYS A 36 3.36 -5.35 10.65
CA CYS A 36 2.25 -5.06 9.73
C CYS A 36 0.88 -5.43 10.32
N GLU A 37 0.76 -6.56 11.00
CA GLU A 37 -0.46 -6.93 11.75
C GLU A 37 -0.77 -5.93 12.87
N LYS A 38 0.27 -5.45 13.56
CA LYS A 38 0.12 -4.40 14.60
C LYS A 38 -0.36 -3.09 14.00
N ILE A 39 0.18 -2.67 12.84
CA ILE A 39 -0.31 -1.48 12.11
C ILE A 39 -1.80 -1.62 11.78
N CYS A 40 -2.25 -2.78 11.29
CA CYS A 40 -3.68 -3.03 11.03
C CYS A 40 -4.56 -2.88 12.29
N THR A 41 -4.03 -3.23 13.45
CA THR A 41 -4.72 -3.02 14.73
C THR A 41 -4.76 -1.53 15.09
N GLU A 42 -3.62 -0.84 15.04
CA GLU A 42 -3.50 0.57 15.41
C GLU A 42 -4.27 1.52 14.49
N ILE A 43 -4.41 1.20 13.20
CA ILE A 43 -5.29 1.94 12.29
C ILE A 43 -6.72 2.04 12.85
N LYS A 44 -7.23 0.96 13.48
CA LYS A 44 -8.59 0.93 14.02
C LYS A 44 -8.79 1.82 15.24
N GLU A 45 -7.69 2.23 15.86
CA GLU A 45 -7.67 3.10 17.04
C GLU A 45 -7.59 4.59 16.65
N LYS A 46 -7.37 4.91 15.37
CA LYS A 46 -7.31 6.29 14.89
C LYS A 46 -8.68 6.97 14.94
N ASP A 47 -8.70 8.25 15.31
CA ASP A 47 -9.93 9.07 15.38
C ASP A 47 -10.74 9.07 14.09
N TRP A 48 -10.04 9.16 12.95
CA TRP A 48 -10.66 9.12 11.63
C TRP A 48 -11.19 7.73 11.29
N TRP A 49 -10.66 6.65 11.85
CA TRP A 49 -11.23 5.31 11.68
C TRP A 49 -12.48 5.14 12.53
N ILE A 50 -12.37 5.46 13.83
CA ILE A 50 -13.45 5.32 14.82
C ILE A 50 -14.73 6.03 14.36
N ARG A 51 -14.59 7.23 13.76
CA ARG A 51 -15.72 8.00 13.23
C ARG A 51 -16.54 7.24 12.17
N TRP A 52 -15.94 6.33 11.43
CA TRP A 52 -16.55 5.66 10.29
C TRP A 52 -16.40 4.13 10.35
N SER A 53 -16.13 3.56 11.53
CA SER A 53 -15.70 2.17 11.67
C SER A 53 -16.67 1.15 11.06
N ASN A 54 -17.97 1.46 11.02
CA ASN A 54 -19.00 0.59 10.44
C ASN A 54 -19.01 0.60 8.89
N ASP A 55 -18.48 1.66 8.29
CA ASP A 55 -18.48 1.86 6.84
C ASP A 55 -17.30 1.20 6.15
N PHE A 56 -16.24 0.88 6.89
CA PHE A 56 -15.02 0.27 6.37
C PHE A 56 -15.08 -1.27 6.36
N GLU A 57 -14.47 -1.86 5.34
CA GLU A 57 -13.85 -3.17 5.47
C GLU A 57 -12.53 -3.00 6.23
N GLY A 58 -12.26 -3.88 7.21
CA GLY A 58 -11.10 -3.74 8.09
C GLY A 58 -9.77 -3.72 7.32
N PRO A 59 -8.72 -3.07 7.85
CA PRO A 59 -7.41 -3.09 7.22
C PRO A 59 -6.88 -4.51 7.14
N VAL A 60 -6.34 -4.85 5.97
CA VAL A 60 -5.76 -6.17 5.66
C VAL A 60 -4.30 -5.97 5.30
N TYR A 61 -3.45 -6.82 5.87
CA TYR A 61 -2.08 -6.99 5.40
C TYR A 61 -2.02 -8.17 4.43
N ARG A 62 -1.69 -7.91 3.17
CA ARG A 62 -1.53 -8.95 2.14
C ARG A 62 -0.57 -8.49 1.07
N TRP A 63 0.23 -9.41 0.53
CA TRP A 63 1.13 -9.15 -0.59
C TRP A 63 2.13 -8.01 -0.33
N ASN A 64 2.63 -7.89 0.90
CA ASN A 64 3.51 -6.79 1.33
C ASN A 64 2.85 -5.41 1.29
N SER A 65 1.53 -5.34 1.41
CA SER A 65 0.75 -4.11 1.40
C SER A 65 -0.27 -4.13 2.53
N ILE A 66 -0.50 -2.96 3.13
CA ILE A 66 -1.60 -2.72 4.05
C ILE A 66 -2.60 -1.83 3.32
N PHE A 67 -3.86 -2.26 3.28
CA PHE A 67 -4.90 -1.47 2.63
C PHE A 67 -6.27 -1.68 3.27
N PHE A 68 -7.15 -0.71 3.03
CA PHE A 68 -8.56 -0.77 3.42
C PHE A 68 -9.41 0.06 2.47
N TRP A 69 -10.73 -0.18 2.48
CA TRP A 69 -11.69 0.56 1.68
C TRP A 69 -13.03 0.65 2.40
N LYS A 70 -13.84 1.66 2.06
CA LYS A 70 -15.25 1.68 2.50
C LYS A 70 -16.05 0.68 1.68
N LYS A 71 -17.02 0.02 2.32
CA LYS A 71 -18.03 -0.86 1.68
C LYS A 71 -18.80 -0.16 0.56
N SER A 72 -18.84 1.17 0.60
CA SER A 72 -19.49 2.02 -0.40
C SER A 72 -18.53 2.47 -1.52
N TRP A 73 -17.24 2.15 -1.49
CA TRP A 73 -16.23 2.63 -2.45
C TRP A 73 -16.08 1.74 -3.68
N HIS A 74 -17.23 1.50 -4.32
CA HIS A 74 -17.29 0.80 -5.60
C HIS A 74 -17.70 1.76 -6.71
N PHE A 75 -17.02 1.72 -7.85
CA PHE A 75 -17.37 2.54 -9.02
C PHE A 75 -18.15 1.75 -10.08
N GLY A 76 -18.01 0.42 -10.14
CA GLY A 76 -18.72 -0.46 -11.06
C GLY A 76 -19.77 -1.35 -10.41
N ASN A 77 -20.27 -2.33 -11.17
CA ASN A 77 -21.16 -3.38 -10.67
C ASN A 77 -20.40 -4.66 -10.29
N ASP A 78 -19.10 -4.72 -10.58
CA ASP A 78 -18.23 -5.81 -10.17
C ASP A 78 -17.79 -5.56 -8.72
N SER A 79 -17.88 -6.62 -7.90
CA SER A 79 -17.35 -6.64 -6.54
C SER A 79 -15.87 -6.25 -6.43
N LEU A 80 -15.12 -6.32 -7.53
CA LEU A 80 -13.69 -6.03 -7.58
C LEU A 80 -13.34 -4.63 -8.11
N ASP A 81 -14.34 -3.82 -8.50
CA ASP A 81 -14.16 -2.42 -8.94
C ASP A 81 -14.17 -1.50 -7.70
N ILE A 82 -13.06 -1.47 -6.94
CA ILE A 82 -12.94 -0.80 -5.64
C ILE A 82 -11.91 0.33 -5.67
N ILE A 83 -12.16 1.38 -4.88
CA ILE A 83 -11.15 2.36 -4.48
C ILE A 83 -10.64 1.98 -3.09
N ASP A 84 -9.33 1.88 -2.91
CA ASP A 84 -8.71 1.66 -1.61
C ASP A 84 -7.65 2.71 -1.26
N LEU A 85 -7.35 2.79 0.03
CA LEU A 85 -6.19 3.49 0.58
C LEU A 85 -5.15 2.44 0.95
N ASP A 86 -3.91 2.61 0.50
CA ASP A 86 -2.89 1.57 0.56
C ASP A 86 -1.50 2.17 0.89
N VAL A 87 -0.74 1.44 1.71
CA VAL A 87 0.71 1.53 1.78
C VAL A 87 1.31 0.18 1.37
N SER A 88 2.03 0.18 0.25
CA SER A 88 2.43 -0.99 -0.53
C SER A 88 3.95 -1.17 -0.58
N ASP A 89 4.38 -2.37 -0.97
CA ASP A 89 5.78 -2.75 -1.13
C ASP A 89 6.61 -2.50 0.16
N ILE A 90 6.03 -2.83 1.32
CA ILE A 90 6.67 -2.64 2.64
C ILE A 90 7.31 -3.92 3.20
N GLY A 91 7.39 -4.98 2.39
CA GLY A 91 8.05 -6.24 2.76
C GLY A 91 9.58 -6.10 2.73
N LEU A 92 10.29 -6.97 3.46
CA LEU A 92 11.74 -6.86 3.65
C LEU A 92 12.52 -6.72 2.32
N ASP A 93 12.16 -7.52 1.31
CA ASP A 93 12.84 -7.50 0.01
C ASP A 93 12.70 -6.14 -0.71
N HIS A 94 11.56 -5.48 -0.56
CA HIS A 94 11.30 -4.14 -1.11
C HIS A 94 12.05 -3.06 -0.35
N LEU A 95 12.05 -3.16 0.99
CA LEU A 95 12.79 -2.24 1.86
C LEU A 95 14.30 -2.31 1.60
N MET A 96 14.83 -3.51 1.39
CA MET A 96 16.26 -3.76 1.18
C MET A 96 16.70 -3.60 -0.28
N GLY A 97 15.77 -3.40 -1.22
CA GLY A 97 16.08 -3.09 -2.62
C GLY A 97 16.51 -4.30 -3.43
N THR A 98 16.08 -5.49 -3.01
CA THR A 98 16.30 -6.74 -3.75
C THR A 98 15.22 -6.97 -4.82
N THR A 99 14.23 -6.06 -4.91
CA THR A 99 13.18 -6.03 -5.93
C THR A 99 13.17 -4.69 -6.68
N ASP A 100 12.58 -4.67 -7.89
CA ASP A 100 12.39 -3.43 -8.66
C ASP A 100 11.33 -2.49 -8.05
N ASN A 101 10.40 -3.07 -7.30
CA ASN A 101 9.34 -2.35 -6.61
C ASN A 101 9.88 -1.67 -5.34
N LYS A 102 9.35 -0.49 -5.01
CA LYS A 102 9.77 0.32 -3.87
C LYS A 102 8.55 0.73 -3.05
N PRO A 103 8.71 0.90 -1.73
CA PRO A 103 7.64 1.36 -0.85
C PRO A 103 6.91 2.57 -1.39
N ASN A 104 5.59 2.51 -1.35
CA ASN A 104 4.73 3.56 -1.89
C ASN A 104 3.43 3.63 -1.09
N SER A 105 2.71 4.72 -1.28
CA SER A 105 1.36 4.87 -0.72
C SER A 105 0.47 5.64 -1.68
N GLY A 106 -0.84 5.43 -1.58
CA GLY A 106 -1.76 6.03 -2.51
C GLY A 106 -3.23 5.66 -2.35
N ILE A 107 -4.01 6.18 -3.28
CA ILE A 107 -5.41 5.86 -3.53
C ILE A 107 -5.45 5.05 -4.82
N TRP A 108 -5.67 3.75 -4.71
CA TRP A 108 -5.67 2.86 -5.86
C TRP A 108 -7.08 2.59 -6.34
N THR A 109 -7.23 2.52 -7.66
CA THR A 109 -8.45 2.02 -8.29
C THR A 109 -8.17 0.59 -8.70
N LYS A 110 -8.37 -0.37 -7.79
CA LYS A 110 -8.09 -1.77 -8.10
C LYS A 110 -9.13 -2.27 -9.10
N ARG A 111 -8.64 -2.93 -10.15
CA ARG A 111 -9.42 -3.64 -11.16
C ARG A 111 -8.76 -4.99 -11.41
N LEU A 112 -9.37 -6.09 -10.97
CA LEU A 112 -8.83 -7.42 -11.24
C LEU A 112 -9.28 -7.98 -12.59
N THR A 113 -10.34 -7.44 -13.20
CA THR A 113 -10.82 -7.90 -14.51
C THR A 113 -11.48 -6.78 -15.33
N LYS A 114 -10.78 -6.35 -16.40
CA LYS A 114 -11.22 -5.54 -17.55
C LYS A 114 -11.76 -4.13 -17.28
N LEU A 115 -11.20 -3.18 -18.01
CA LEU A 115 -11.63 -1.79 -18.03
C LEU A 115 -13.06 -1.65 -18.60
N GLY A 116 -14.07 -1.41 -17.77
CA GLY A 116 -15.19 -0.54 -18.09
C GLY A 116 -14.70 0.91 -18.15
N ASP A 117 -14.37 1.35 -19.36
CA ASP A 117 -13.83 2.67 -19.68
C ASP A 117 -14.86 3.78 -19.35
N GLY A 118 -14.44 4.83 -18.65
CA GLY A 118 -15.17 6.09 -18.46
C GLY A 118 -15.57 6.43 -17.02
N GLU A 119 -15.81 5.45 -16.14
CA GLU A 119 -16.22 5.73 -14.75
C GLU A 119 -15.06 6.09 -13.86
N LYS A 120 -13.90 5.44 -14.08
CA LYS A 120 -12.65 5.77 -13.41
C LYS A 120 -12.23 7.20 -13.74
N GLU A 121 -12.27 7.58 -15.01
CA GLU A 121 -11.91 8.91 -15.49
C GLU A 121 -12.83 9.98 -14.90
N LYS A 122 -14.14 9.73 -14.86
CA LYS A 122 -15.11 10.62 -14.20
C LYS A 122 -14.86 10.73 -12.70
N PHE A 123 -14.60 9.61 -12.03
CA PHE A 123 -14.26 9.62 -10.61
C PHE A 123 -13.01 10.45 -10.35
N GLU A 124 -11.93 10.22 -11.09
CA GLU A 124 -10.68 10.97 -10.97
C GLU A 124 -10.86 12.46 -11.21
N GLN A 125 -11.66 12.83 -12.22
CA GLN A 125 -11.99 14.22 -12.50
C GLN A 125 -12.71 14.86 -11.29
N TYR A 126 -13.82 14.27 -10.83
CA TYR A 126 -14.57 14.82 -9.69
C TYR A 126 -13.74 14.84 -8.42
N PHE A 127 -12.97 13.79 -8.16
CA PHE A 127 -12.08 13.71 -7.02
C PHE A 127 -11.09 14.88 -7.00
N ARG A 128 -10.44 15.19 -8.13
CA ARG A 128 -9.50 16.31 -8.22
C ARG A 128 -10.21 17.66 -8.05
N GLU A 129 -11.37 17.84 -8.66
CA GLU A 129 -12.16 19.08 -8.51
C GLU A 129 -12.60 19.31 -7.05
N ILE A 130 -13.12 18.28 -6.38
CA ILE A 130 -13.57 18.33 -5.00
C ILE A 130 -12.40 18.55 -4.04
N SER A 131 -11.30 17.82 -4.23
CA SER A 131 -10.10 17.97 -3.39
C SER A 131 -9.54 19.40 -3.49
N LYS A 132 -9.54 19.99 -4.69
CA LYS A 132 -9.16 21.39 -4.90
C LYS A 132 -10.09 22.35 -4.16
N GLN A 133 -11.41 22.12 -4.19
CA GLN A 133 -12.37 22.93 -3.43
C GLN A 133 -12.15 22.84 -1.92
N MET A 134 -11.73 21.67 -1.44
CA MET A 134 -11.38 21.41 -0.04
C MET A 134 -9.95 21.87 0.32
N LYS A 135 -9.23 22.53 -0.59
CA LYS A 135 -7.85 23.00 -0.41
C LYS A 135 -6.87 21.88 -0.04
N LEU A 136 -7.14 20.67 -0.49
CA LEU A 136 -6.21 19.55 -0.38
C LEU A 136 -5.25 19.58 -1.57
N ASP A 137 -3.96 19.41 -1.28
CA ASP A 137 -2.98 19.23 -2.33
C ASP A 137 -3.09 17.81 -2.87
N VAL A 138 -3.42 17.66 -4.15
CA VAL A 138 -3.52 16.36 -4.79
C VAL A 138 -2.31 16.21 -5.70
N PRO A 139 -1.27 15.48 -5.28
CA PRO A 139 -0.10 15.31 -6.10
C PRO A 139 -0.45 14.54 -7.38
N ARG A 140 0.34 14.77 -8.43
CA ARG A 140 0.27 13.93 -9.62
C ARG A 140 0.77 12.54 -9.24
N SER A 141 -0.01 11.51 -9.59
CA SER A 141 0.41 10.13 -9.36
C SER A 141 1.65 9.79 -10.20
N VAL A 142 2.62 9.11 -9.59
CA VAL A 142 3.74 8.47 -10.29
C VAL A 142 3.36 7.12 -10.92
N PHE A 143 2.14 6.64 -10.65
CA PHE A 143 1.53 5.42 -11.20
C PHE A 143 0.16 5.75 -11.84
N PRO A 144 0.11 6.60 -12.89
CA PRO A 144 -1.13 7.21 -13.38
C PRO A 144 -2.13 6.22 -13.98
N ASN A 145 -1.69 5.03 -14.40
CA ASN A 145 -2.58 4.02 -14.96
C ASN A 145 -3.22 3.14 -13.89
N GLU A 146 -2.67 3.14 -12.67
CA GLU A 146 -2.99 2.18 -11.61
C GLU A 146 -3.62 2.87 -10.39
N SER A 147 -3.39 4.17 -10.22
CA SER A 147 -3.82 4.93 -9.04
C SER A 147 -4.30 6.34 -9.38
N VAL A 148 -5.20 6.85 -8.52
CA VAL A 148 -5.66 8.25 -8.56
C VAL A 148 -4.59 9.16 -7.96
N ILE A 149 -4.05 8.72 -6.82
CA ILE A 149 -2.85 9.26 -6.17
C ILE A 149 -1.93 8.09 -5.92
N GLY A 150 -0.66 8.24 -6.25
CA GLY A 150 0.36 7.28 -5.89
C GLY A 150 1.69 8.01 -5.83
N HIS A 151 2.37 7.90 -4.70
CA HIS A 151 3.71 8.45 -4.53
C HIS A 151 4.63 7.40 -3.92
N ARG A 152 5.89 7.43 -4.34
CA ARG A 152 6.94 6.64 -3.68
C ARG A 152 7.23 7.28 -2.34
N LEU A 153 7.37 6.46 -1.31
CA LEU A 153 7.96 6.93 -0.07
C LEU A 153 9.44 7.25 -0.31
N PRO A 154 10.04 8.19 0.43
CA PRO A 154 11.48 8.38 0.43
C PRO A 154 12.19 7.02 0.57
N TYR A 155 13.11 6.74 -0.34
CA TYR A 155 13.70 5.43 -0.46
C TYR A 155 15.23 5.47 -0.52
N ASN A 156 15.83 4.99 0.55
CA ASN A 156 17.21 4.59 0.67
C ASN A 156 17.25 3.35 1.60
N VAL A 157 17.99 2.31 1.22
CA VAL A 157 18.15 1.08 2.03
C VAL A 157 18.64 1.41 3.44
N ASP A 158 19.64 2.29 3.55
CA ASP A 158 20.22 2.67 4.85
C ASP A 158 19.18 3.38 5.75
N GLU A 159 18.28 4.15 5.14
CA GLU A 159 17.22 4.86 5.85
C GLU A 159 16.19 3.87 6.41
N TRP A 160 15.76 2.88 5.61
CA TRP A 160 14.83 1.85 6.07
C TRP A 160 15.43 0.92 7.13
N ILE A 161 16.72 0.56 7.00
CA ILE A 161 17.46 -0.14 8.05
C ILE A 161 17.43 0.68 9.35
N LYS A 162 17.69 1.99 9.26
CA LYS A 162 17.65 2.88 10.42
C LYS A 162 16.24 2.96 11.02
N ILE A 163 15.20 3.10 10.21
CA ILE A 163 13.80 3.12 10.67
C ILE A 163 13.46 1.84 11.46
N LEU A 164 13.87 0.67 10.95
CA LEU A 164 13.65 -0.61 11.61
C LEU A 164 14.43 -0.70 12.93
N LYS A 165 15.72 -0.32 12.92
CA LYS A 165 16.56 -0.33 14.13
C LYS A 165 16.06 0.64 15.21
N ASP A 166 15.55 1.80 14.81
CA ASP A 166 15.02 2.81 15.71
C ASP A 166 13.60 2.46 16.22
N GLY A 167 12.98 1.38 15.72
CA GLY A 167 11.61 0.98 16.07
C GLY A 167 10.53 1.92 15.52
N ARG A 168 10.85 2.77 14.53
CA ARG A 168 9.95 3.80 13.98
C ARG A 168 9.06 3.32 12.84
N PHE A 169 9.16 2.05 12.45
CA PHE A 169 8.47 1.51 11.28
C PHE A 169 6.96 1.74 11.34
N ILE A 170 6.32 1.40 12.46
CA ILE A 170 4.87 1.56 12.65
C ILE A 170 4.45 3.02 12.47
N ASP A 171 5.14 3.95 13.15
CA ASP A 171 4.84 5.38 13.09
C ASP A 171 4.93 5.92 11.67
N VAL A 172 5.97 5.54 10.92
CA VAL A 172 6.17 5.95 9.53
C VAL A 172 5.01 5.49 8.64
N ILE A 173 4.55 4.25 8.80
CA ILE A 173 3.43 3.72 8.01
C ILE A 173 2.10 4.36 8.43
N LEU A 174 1.86 4.52 9.74
CA LEU A 174 0.64 5.15 10.25
C LEU A 174 0.52 6.62 9.82
N GLU A 175 1.62 7.36 9.73
CA GLU A 175 1.64 8.72 9.20
C GLU A 175 1.14 8.76 7.74
N GLN A 176 1.48 7.77 6.92
CA GLN A 176 0.95 7.69 5.56
C GLN A 176 -0.57 7.51 5.55
N PHE A 177 -1.11 6.67 6.44
CA PHE A 177 -2.56 6.51 6.55
C PHE A 177 -3.26 7.74 7.10
N ASP A 178 -2.65 8.46 8.05
CA ASP A 178 -3.18 9.72 8.54
C ASP A 178 -3.26 10.75 7.39
N ASN A 179 -2.25 10.81 6.52
CA ASN A 179 -2.28 11.65 5.32
C ASN A 179 -3.33 11.18 4.29
N LEU A 180 -3.45 9.86 4.06
CA LEU A 180 -4.45 9.30 3.14
C LEU A 180 -5.89 9.51 3.65
N SER A 181 -6.09 9.56 4.97
CA SER A 181 -7.41 9.75 5.58
C SER A 181 -8.07 11.09 5.18
N LEU A 182 -7.27 12.09 4.83
CA LEU A 182 -7.75 13.40 4.36
C LEU A 182 -8.60 13.29 3.09
N TYR A 183 -8.42 12.22 2.31
CA TYR A 183 -9.11 12.00 1.05
C TYR A 183 -10.41 11.19 1.17
N ILE A 184 -10.76 10.68 2.36
CA ILE A 184 -11.98 9.89 2.58
C ILE A 184 -13.23 10.66 2.09
N GLU A 185 -13.40 11.90 2.54
CA GLU A 185 -14.56 12.74 2.18
C GLU A 185 -14.56 13.13 0.68
N PRO A 186 -13.44 13.57 0.08
CA PRO A 186 -13.35 13.76 -1.37
C PRO A 186 -13.75 12.51 -2.19
N ILE A 187 -13.33 11.31 -1.78
CA ILE A 187 -13.70 10.05 -2.44
C ILE A 187 -15.22 9.84 -2.37
N ASP A 188 -15.83 9.97 -1.18
CA ASP A 188 -17.27 9.80 -0.98
C ASP A 188 -18.10 10.76 -1.87
N LYS A 189 -17.69 12.04 -1.93
CA LYS A 189 -18.37 13.04 -2.76
C LYS A 189 -18.19 12.76 -4.25
N ALA A 190 -17.00 12.39 -4.69
CA ALA A 190 -16.74 12.07 -6.10
C ALA A 190 -17.57 10.87 -6.58
N LEU A 191 -17.61 9.79 -5.79
CA LEU A 191 -18.44 8.63 -6.09
C LEU A 191 -19.94 8.95 -6.14
N THR A 192 -20.41 9.84 -5.26
CA THR A 192 -21.80 10.32 -5.30
C THR A 192 -22.12 11.03 -6.62
N MET A 193 -21.18 11.83 -7.15
CA MET A 193 -21.34 12.54 -8.42
C MET A 193 -21.38 11.56 -9.61
N VAL A 194 -20.49 10.56 -9.63
CA VAL A 194 -20.48 9.51 -10.66
C VAL A 194 -21.82 8.78 -10.70
N ARG A 195 -22.40 8.44 -9.55
CA ARG A 195 -23.67 7.70 -9.44
C ARG A 195 -24.90 8.51 -9.85
N LYS A 196 -24.94 9.82 -9.59
CA LYS A 196 -26.09 10.67 -9.97
C LYS A 196 -26.32 10.72 -11.48
N ILE A 197 -25.27 10.54 -12.29
CA ILE A 197 -25.37 10.49 -13.75
C ILE A 197 -26.12 9.23 -14.24
N LYS A 198 -26.25 8.18 -13.41
CA LYS A 198 -26.95 6.94 -13.77
C LYS A 198 -28.47 6.98 -13.55
N LYS A 199 -29.04 8.10 -13.05
CA LYS A 199 -30.49 8.28 -12.92
C LYS A 199 -31.06 8.96 -14.16
#